data_AF-A0A363RNV5-F1
#
_entry.id   AF-A0A363RNV5-F1
#
_cell.length_a   1.000
_cell.length_b   1.000
_cell.length_c   1.000
_cell.angle_alpha   90.00
_cell.angle_beta   90.00
_cell.angle_gamma   90.00
#
_symmetry.space_group_name_H-M   'P 1'
#
loop_
_entity.id
_entity.type
_entity.pdbx_description
1 polymer ?
#
loop_
_entity_poly.entity_id
_entity_poly.type
_entity_poly.pdbx_seq_one_letter_code
_entity_poly.pdbx_strand_id
1 'polypeptide(L)'
;MDFDTSDDGEGLTSLDAMAYAKAAQWPALTAEVTQLLAWCSDAFGAPGALEDGHRWDLDLQLQSDAGDALALHWDALQRQLLAPQAAQQTALQLSLTLSGPDAFAQQLTEQFLGSND
;
A
#
# COMPACT_ATOMS: atom_id res chain seq x y z
N MET A 1 -8.56 2.22 -6.32
CA MET A 1 -7.89 0.94 -6.05
C MET A 1 -8.96 -0.06 -5.65
N ASP A 2 -8.78 -1.33 -5.99
CA ASP A 2 -9.61 -2.40 -5.45
C ASP A 2 -8.87 -3.01 -4.26
N PHE A 3 -9.55 -3.19 -3.14
CA PHE A 3 -8.95 -3.71 -1.92
C PHE A 3 -9.72 -4.95 -1.50
N ASP A 4 -8.98 -6.02 -1.19
CA ASP A 4 -9.49 -7.25 -0.63
C ASP A 4 -8.88 -7.46 0.76
N THR A 5 -9.68 -7.95 1.70
CA THR A 5 -9.20 -8.30 3.04
C THR A 5 -9.23 -9.81 3.20
N SER A 6 -8.09 -10.41 3.51
CA SER A 6 -7.99 -11.81 3.92
C SER A 6 -7.52 -11.94 5.36
N ASP A 7 -8.28 -12.68 6.15
CA ASP A 7 -7.87 -13.13 7.48
C ASP A 7 -6.99 -14.38 7.33
N ASP A 8 -5.76 -14.32 7.87
CA ASP A 8 -4.83 -15.46 7.84
C ASP A 8 -5.18 -16.50 8.93
N GLY A 9 -6.13 -16.19 9.83
CA GLY A 9 -6.60 -17.08 10.89
C GLY A 9 -5.70 -17.12 12.13
N GLU A 10 -4.56 -16.42 12.10
CA GLU A 10 -3.61 -16.28 13.21
C GLU A 10 -3.77 -14.95 13.97
N GLY A 11 -4.89 -14.24 13.75
CA GLY A 11 -5.19 -12.93 14.36
C GLY A 11 -4.48 -11.76 13.67
N LEU A 12 -3.91 -12.01 12.49
CA LEU A 12 -3.41 -11.01 11.56
C LEU A 12 -4.31 -11.01 10.32
N THR A 13 -4.64 -9.81 9.87
CA THR A 13 -5.39 -9.58 8.64
C THR A 13 -4.46 -8.93 7.65
N SER A 14 -4.43 -9.48 6.45
CA SER A 14 -3.73 -8.93 5.29
C SER A 14 -4.76 -8.23 4.40
N LEU A 15 -4.46 -7.01 4.02
CA LEU A 15 -5.25 -6.26 3.07
C LEU A 15 -4.42 -6.05 1.81
N ASP A 16 -4.90 -6.61 0.72
CA ASP A 16 -4.26 -6.60 -0.57
C ASP A 16 -4.99 -5.61 -1.48
N ALA A 17 -4.24 -4.68 -2.04
CA ALA A 17 -4.75 -3.69 -2.97
C ALA A 17 -3.98 -3.77 -4.27
N MET A 18 -4.71 -3.85 -5.39
CA MET A 18 -4.09 -3.82 -6.70
C MET A 18 -4.64 -2.66 -7.53
N ALA A 19 -3.74 -1.98 -8.21
CA ALA A 19 -4.08 -0.84 -9.04
C ALA A 19 -3.23 -0.81 -10.30
N TYR A 20 -3.91 -0.61 -11.44
CA TYR A 20 -3.25 -0.38 -12.71
C TYR A 20 -3.39 1.09 -13.07
N ALA A 21 -2.26 1.78 -13.23
CA ALA A 21 -2.22 3.19 -13.63
C ALA A 21 -1.32 3.40 -14.83
N LYS A 22 -1.80 4.23 -15.76
CA LYS A 22 -0.95 4.76 -16.84
C LYS A 22 0.03 5.78 -16.28
N ALA A 23 1.12 6.06 -16.99
CA ALA A 23 2.11 7.06 -16.61
C ALA A 23 1.49 8.43 -16.23
N ALA A 24 0.43 8.84 -16.94
CA ALA A 24 -0.30 10.08 -16.65
C ALA A 24 -1.13 10.05 -15.36
N GLN A 25 -1.56 8.87 -14.91
CA GLN A 25 -2.34 8.65 -13.70
C GLN A 25 -1.46 8.28 -12.50
N TRP A 26 -0.21 7.87 -12.76
CA TRP A 26 0.78 7.56 -11.73
C TRP A 26 0.88 8.61 -10.62
N PRO A 27 1.05 9.93 -10.90
CA PRO A 27 1.11 10.92 -9.83
C PRO A 27 -0.15 10.97 -8.96
N ALA A 28 -1.33 10.80 -9.56
CA ALA A 28 -2.59 10.75 -8.81
C ALA A 28 -2.65 9.49 -7.92
N LEU A 29 -2.32 8.32 -8.48
CA LEU A 29 -2.29 7.06 -7.73
C LEU A 29 -1.29 7.12 -6.57
N THR A 30 -0.08 7.63 -6.80
CA THR A 30 0.92 7.77 -5.74
C THR A 30 0.49 8.72 -4.64
N ALA A 31 -0.30 9.76 -4.96
CA ALA A 31 -0.83 10.67 -3.96
C ALA A 31 -1.88 9.99 -3.07
N GLU A 32 -2.77 9.18 -3.65
CA GLU A 32 -3.76 8.38 -2.90
C GLU A 32 -3.06 7.41 -1.93
N VAL A 33 -2.07 6.67 -2.42
CA VAL A 33 -1.31 5.72 -1.59
C VAL A 33 -0.50 6.45 -0.52
N THR A 34 0.12 7.58 -0.87
CA THR A 34 0.86 8.41 0.08
C THR A 34 -0.04 8.89 1.21
N GLN A 35 -1.27 9.30 0.90
CA GLN A 35 -2.23 9.73 1.91
C GLN A 35 -2.63 8.57 2.85
N LEU A 36 -2.87 7.40 2.27
CA LEU A 36 -3.18 6.18 3.03
C LEU A 36 -2.02 5.79 3.96
N LEU A 37 -0.80 5.69 3.43
CA LEU A 37 0.38 5.31 4.19
C LEU A 37 0.76 6.36 5.24
N ALA A 38 0.57 7.64 4.94
CA ALA A 38 0.77 8.72 5.91
C ALA A 38 -0.24 8.63 7.06
N TRP A 39 -1.50 8.32 6.78
CA TRP A 39 -2.51 8.09 7.82
C TRP A 39 -2.17 6.86 8.67
N CYS A 40 -1.81 5.73 8.06
CA CYS A 40 -1.37 4.54 8.81
C CYS A 40 -0.15 4.85 9.69
N SER A 41 0.79 5.63 9.15
CA SER A 41 2.00 6.03 9.88
C SER A 41 1.69 6.92 11.08
N ASP A 42 0.67 7.79 10.99
CA ASP A 42 0.22 8.65 12.08
C ASP A 42 -0.53 7.86 13.16
N ALA A 43 -1.43 6.96 12.76
CA ALA A 43 -2.26 6.17 13.67
C ALA A 43 -1.51 5.02 14.36
N PHE A 44 -0.61 4.34 13.65
CA PHE A 44 0.03 3.10 14.10
C PHE A 44 1.56 3.18 14.18
N GLY A 45 2.18 4.25 13.70
CA GLY A 45 3.63 4.39 13.62
C GLY A 45 4.21 3.89 12.30
N ALA A 46 5.54 3.91 12.15
CA ALA A 46 6.20 3.54 10.90
C ALA A 46 5.98 2.06 10.52
N PRO A 47 5.78 1.75 9.23
CA PRO A 47 5.67 0.37 8.76
C PRO A 47 6.96 -0.40 8.99
N GLY A 48 6.84 -1.72 9.20
CA GLY A 48 7.97 -2.63 9.23
C GLY A 48 7.55 -4.05 9.59
N ALA A 49 8.52 -4.96 9.56
CA ALA A 49 8.27 -6.36 9.82
C ALA A 49 7.67 -6.56 11.22
N LEU A 50 6.54 -7.27 11.30
CA LEU A 50 5.88 -7.60 12.57
C LEU A 50 6.83 -8.36 13.52
N GLU A 51 7.74 -9.16 12.97
CA GLU A 51 8.79 -9.89 13.71
C GLU A 51 9.78 -8.97 14.44
N ASP A 52 10.00 -7.75 13.93
CA ASP A 52 10.86 -6.73 14.57
C ASP A 52 10.09 -5.92 15.64
N GLY A 53 8.81 -6.23 15.85
CA GLY A 53 7.94 -5.58 16.84
C GLY A 53 7.18 -4.38 16.29
N HIS A 54 7.13 -4.21 14.97
CA HIS A 54 6.28 -3.21 14.34
C HIS A 54 4.79 -3.56 14.49
N ARG A 55 3.94 -2.52 14.41
CA ARG A 55 2.50 -2.64 14.56
C ARG A 55 1.80 -3.17 13.31
N TRP A 56 2.38 -2.90 12.15
CA TRP A 56 1.88 -3.26 10.84
C TRP A 56 3.05 -3.36 9.86
N ASP A 57 2.93 -4.27 8.91
CA ASP A 57 3.86 -4.49 7.81
C ASP A 57 3.30 -3.91 6.51
N LEU A 58 4.21 -3.49 5.64
CA LEU A 58 3.92 -2.87 4.35
C LEU A 58 4.79 -3.54 3.29
N ASP A 59 4.14 -4.27 2.39
CA ASP A 59 4.77 -4.73 1.15
C ASP A 59 4.27 -3.90 -0.03
N LEU A 60 5.21 -3.45 -0.85
CA LEU A 60 4.96 -2.63 -2.02
C LEU A 60 5.64 -3.27 -3.23
N GLN A 61 4.85 -3.70 -4.19
CA GLN A 61 5.36 -4.25 -5.43
C GLN A 61 4.92 -3.38 -6.61
N LEU A 62 5.89 -2.99 -7.43
CA LEU A 62 5.64 -2.26 -8.65
C LEU A 62 6.05 -3.11 -9.84
N GLN A 63 5.18 -3.22 -10.82
CA GLN A 63 5.43 -3.96 -12.05
C GLN A 63 5.17 -3.06 -13.25
N SER A 64 6.01 -3.17 -14.28
CA SER A 64 5.75 -2.54 -15.57
C SER A 64 4.64 -3.28 -16.33
N ASP A 65 4.09 -2.62 -17.35
CA ASP A 65 3.19 -3.24 -18.33
C ASP A 65 3.76 -4.54 -18.96
N ALA A 66 5.09 -4.62 -19.07
CA ALA A 66 5.80 -5.79 -19.59
C ALA A 66 5.96 -6.93 -18.55
N GLY A 67 5.53 -6.73 -17.30
CA GLY A 67 5.69 -7.68 -16.20
C GLY A 67 7.06 -7.62 -15.51
N ASP A 68 7.90 -6.63 -15.81
CA ASP A 68 9.20 -6.44 -15.15
C ASP A 68 9.01 -5.79 -13.78
N ALA A 69 9.64 -6.34 -12.73
CA ALA A 69 9.56 -5.83 -11.37
C ALA A 69 10.43 -4.59 -11.20
N LEU A 70 9.81 -3.49 -10.77
CA LEU A 70 10.45 -2.17 -10.63
C LEU A 70 10.72 -1.87 -9.16
N ALA A 71 11.77 -1.07 -8.91
CA ALA A 71 12.05 -0.61 -7.57
C ALA A 71 10.99 0.40 -7.11
N LEU A 72 10.33 0.08 -6.01
CA LEU A 72 9.40 0.95 -5.31
C LEU A 72 9.68 0.84 -3.81
N HIS A 73 9.77 1.97 -3.13
CA HIS A 73 9.78 1.98 -1.67
C HIS A 73 9.05 3.19 -1.11
N TRP A 74 8.49 3.02 0.08
CA TRP A 74 7.90 4.10 0.87
C TRP A 74 8.96 4.75 1.74
N ASP A 75 9.11 6.06 1.62
CA ASP A 75 9.91 6.86 2.55
C ASP A 75 8.97 7.48 3.59
N ALA A 76 8.96 6.92 4.80
CA ALA A 76 8.12 7.39 5.90
C ALA A 76 8.56 8.78 6.43
N LEU A 77 9.83 9.15 6.27
CA LEU A 77 10.38 10.42 6.74
C LEU A 77 9.92 11.57 5.84
N GLN A 78 10.03 11.37 4.52
CA GLN A 78 9.62 12.30 3.48
C GLN A 78 8.11 12.19 3.17
N ARG A 79 7.46 11.10 3.60
CA ARG A 79 6.08 10.72 3.30
C ARG A 79 5.83 10.72 1.79
N GLN A 80 6.62 9.93 1.08
CA GLN A 80 6.54 9.81 -0.38
C GLN A 80 6.88 8.40 -0.86
N LEU A 81 6.27 8.01 -1.98
CA LEU A 81 6.69 6.84 -2.74
C LEU A 81 7.84 7.20 -3.68
N LEU A 82 8.91 6.41 -3.61
CA LEU A 82 10.09 6.55 -4.44
C LEU A 82 10.10 5.42 -5.46
N ALA A 83 9.86 5.77 -6.72
CA ALA A 83 9.80 4.85 -7.86
C ALA A 83 10.62 5.40 -9.03
N PRO A 84 11.96 5.28 -9.02
CA PRO A 84 12.81 5.95 -9.99
C PRO A 84 12.55 5.51 -11.44
N GLN A 85 12.12 4.27 -11.65
CA GLN A 85 11.84 3.72 -12.98
C GLN A 85 10.40 3.98 -13.46
N ALA A 86 9.49 4.46 -12.59
CA ALA A 86 8.09 4.66 -12.95
C ALA A 86 7.89 5.65 -14.11
N ALA A 87 8.68 6.73 -14.14
CA ALA A 87 8.59 7.76 -15.17
C ALA A 87 8.98 7.27 -16.58
N GLN A 88 9.68 6.13 -16.68
CA GLN A 88 10.09 5.55 -17.97
C GLN A 88 9.06 4.56 -18.53
N GLN A 89 8.04 4.21 -17.75
CA GLN A 89 7.01 3.24 -18.15
C GLN A 89 5.79 3.93 -18.74
N THR A 90 5.08 3.22 -19.61
CA THR A 90 3.80 3.66 -20.19
C THR A 90 2.63 3.38 -19.26
N ALA A 91 2.68 2.25 -18.55
CA ALA A 91 1.75 1.84 -17.53
C ALA A 91 2.45 0.98 -16.47
N LEU A 92 1.86 0.99 -15.29
CA LEU A 92 2.39 0.43 -14.06
C LEU A 92 1.26 -0.28 -13.32
N GLN A 93 1.57 -1.46 -12.80
CA GLN A 93 0.74 -2.15 -11.84
C GLN A 93 1.38 -2.03 -10.46
N LEU A 94 0.65 -1.39 -9.56
CA LEU A 94 1.00 -1.29 -8.15
C LEU A 94 0.21 -2.34 -7.38
N SER A 95 0.92 -3.19 -6.67
CA SER A 95 0.37 -4.06 -5.63
C SER A 95 0.85 -3.54 -4.27
N LEU A 96 -0.08 -3.40 -3.35
CA LEU A 96 0.15 -2.97 -1.97
C LEU A 96 -0.48 -4.01 -1.06
N THR A 97 0.32 -4.56 -0.16
CA THR A 97 -0.17 -5.48 0.87
C THR A 97 0.13 -4.87 2.24
N LEU A 98 -0.91 -4.76 3.06
CA LEU A 98 -0.84 -4.25 4.42
C LEU A 98 -1.21 -5.36 5.39
N SER A 99 -0.27 -5.74 6.24
CA SER A 99 -0.49 -6.84 7.18
C SER A 99 -0.45 -6.30 8.60
N GLY A 100 -1.47 -6.59 9.40
CA GLY A 100 -1.54 -6.08 10.76
C GLY A 100 -2.57 -6.79 11.60
N PRO A 101 -2.70 -6.42 12.89
CA PRO A 101 -3.73 -6.97 13.76
C PRO A 101 -5.13 -6.58 13.25
N ASP A 102 -6.13 -7.37 13.63
CA ASP A 102 -7.54 -7.17 13.26
C ASP A 102 -8.03 -5.72 13.41
N ALA A 103 -7.65 -5.05 14.51
CA ALA A 103 -7.99 -3.66 14.76
C ALA A 103 -7.42 -2.68 13.71
N PHE A 104 -6.22 -2.95 13.18
CA PHE A 104 -5.61 -2.15 12.12
C PHE A 104 -6.43 -2.29 10.82
N ALA A 105 -6.72 -3.52 10.41
CA ALA A 105 -7.46 -3.79 9.19
C ALA A 105 -8.91 -3.26 9.27
N GLN A 106 -9.55 -3.38 10.44
CA GLN A 106 -10.89 -2.82 10.67
C GLN A 106 -10.89 -1.29 10.50
N GLN A 107 -9.99 -0.56 11.16
CA GLN A 107 -9.95 0.90 11.06
C GLN A 107 -9.61 1.37 9.63
N LEU A 108 -8.72 0.66 8.94
CA LEU A 108 -8.37 0.96 7.55
C LEU A 108 -9.57 0.74 6.63
N THR A 109 -10.26 -0.38 6.82
CA THR A 109 -11.49 -0.69 6.10
C THR A 109 -12.54 0.39 6.36
N GLU A 110 -12.81 0.78 7.60
CA GLU A 110 -13.79 1.84 7.90
C GLU A 110 -13.42 3.20 7.29
N GLN A 111 -12.14 3.56 7.25
CA GLN A 111 -11.70 4.86 6.70
C GLN A 111 -11.67 4.90 5.17
N PHE A 112 -11.24 3.82 4.51
CA PHE A 112 -10.96 3.81 3.07
C PHE A 112 -11.92 2.95 2.26
N LEU A 113 -12.51 1.92 2.85
CA LEU A 113 -13.48 0.99 2.22
C LEU A 113 -14.92 1.17 2.75
N GLY A 114 -15.08 1.86 3.87
CA GLY A 114 -16.31 2.08 4.61
C GLY A 114 -17.18 3.16 3.98
N SER A 115 -17.66 2.91 2.76
CA SER A 115 -18.91 3.47 2.21
C SER A 115 -19.31 2.66 0.99
N ASN A 116 -19.71 1.41 1.21
CA ASN A 116 -20.66 0.76 0.31
C ASN A 116 -21.89 0.36 1.14
N ASP A 117 -22.73 1.36 1.41
CA ASP A 117 -24.13 1.18 1.87
C ASP A 117 -24.89 0.22 0.94
#